data_AF-A0A3M6KBW7-F1
#
_entry.id   AF-A0A3M6KBW7-F1
#
_cell.length_a   1.000
_cell.length_b   1.000
_cell.length_c   1.000
_cell.angle_alpha   90.00
_cell.angle_beta   90.00
_cell.angle_gamma   90.00
#
_symmetry.space_group_name_H-M   'P 1'
#
loop_
_entity.id
_entity.type
_entity.pdbx_description
1 polymer ?
#
loop_
_entity_poly.entity_id
_entity_poly.type
_entity_poly.pdbx_seq_one_letter_code
_entity_poly.pdbx_strand_id
1 'polypeptide(L)'
;TVPTWIKNTAGWWATDKIPDEEFVKSLQFLIENNIITVQSSGKAQSALQAIPTWIKNTAGWWATDKIPDEEFLKGIDFLIDNGLLVIDLPDSQKLTEEEKKIQDRNEWEFARYLDRIEKTVNQDKRYIEYPNPSNDVIKKFLRDYEKWNYDQQVEIGNQGFPNPEYVLVDDVYHLEYKIYVNEQPVGLPLDHVSTLVDSFKMWEETEFNASDGKEVKIHFVTTKMKADANLWVTWVVRDLGEGVLGHANIGKGIVEVALGGYGCDGNFQLFHVDTVEYIMTHELGHGIGLKHSNDPNSIMYPSMKSTQYAYCILDVDKKINTGSIVLKND
;
A
#
# COMPACT_ATOMS: atom_id res chain seq x y z
N THR A 1 -18.31 23.78 10.74
CA THR A 1 -18.47 22.36 11.10
C THR A 1 -17.35 22.00 12.04
N VAL A 2 -17.70 21.45 13.19
CA VAL A 2 -16.71 21.08 14.21
C VAL A 2 -16.17 19.69 13.88
N PRO A 3 -14.83 19.46 13.95
CA PRO A 3 -14.27 18.15 13.65
C PRO A 3 -14.85 17.02 14.52
N THR A 4 -15.13 15.86 13.92
CA THR A 4 -15.77 14.72 14.62
C THR A 4 -14.96 14.23 15.82
N TRP A 5 -13.63 14.35 15.80
CA TRP A 5 -12.80 13.95 16.93
C TRP A 5 -13.07 14.77 18.21
N ILE A 6 -13.60 16.00 18.09
CA ILE A 6 -14.02 16.81 19.25
C ILE A 6 -15.26 16.24 19.94
N LYS A 7 -16.17 15.64 19.16
CA LYS A 7 -17.37 14.99 19.70
C LYS A 7 -17.01 13.85 20.63
N ASN A 8 -15.92 13.13 20.35
CA ASN A 8 -15.41 12.08 21.24
C ASN A 8 -14.95 12.67 22.58
N THR A 9 -14.20 13.76 22.55
CA THR A 9 -13.75 14.48 23.76
C THR A 9 -14.94 14.98 24.59
N ALA A 10 -15.96 15.54 23.95
CA ALA A 10 -17.21 15.95 24.62
C ALA A 10 -17.96 14.76 25.25
N GLY A 11 -17.98 13.60 24.58
CA GLY A 11 -18.59 12.38 25.11
C GLY A 11 -17.82 11.82 26.32
N TRP A 12 -16.49 11.88 26.30
CA TRP A 12 -15.66 11.50 27.44
C TRP A 12 -15.86 12.44 28.62
N TRP A 13 -16.00 13.75 28.36
CA TRP A 13 -16.27 14.72 29.41
C TRP A 13 -17.67 14.54 30.02
N ALA A 14 -18.68 14.29 29.19
CA ALA A 14 -20.05 14.02 29.63
C ALA A 14 -20.19 12.72 30.45
N THR A 15 -19.25 11.79 30.30
CA THR A 15 -19.22 10.51 31.03
C THR A 15 -18.18 10.49 32.16
N ASP A 16 -17.68 11.67 32.54
CA ASP A 16 -16.66 11.87 33.58
C ASP A 16 -15.37 11.05 33.37
N LYS A 17 -15.07 10.66 32.12
CA LYS A 17 -13.81 9.99 31.75
C LYS A 17 -12.63 10.94 31.66
N ILE A 18 -12.90 12.21 31.37
CA ILE A 18 -11.92 13.30 31.44
C ILE A 18 -12.46 14.40 32.37
N PRO A 19 -11.58 15.06 33.14
CA PRO A 19 -11.98 16.14 34.03
C PRO A 19 -12.28 17.42 33.23
N ASP A 20 -12.97 18.36 33.89
CA ASP A 20 -13.34 19.66 33.32
C ASP A 20 -12.11 20.40 32.74
N GLU A 21 -10.97 20.39 33.43
CA GLU A 21 -9.72 21.02 32.99
C GLU A 21 -9.24 20.53 31.61
N GLU A 22 -9.31 19.22 31.36
CA GLU A 22 -8.87 18.63 30.08
C GLU A 22 -9.82 18.98 28.93
N PHE A 23 -11.12 19.10 29.23
CA PHE A 23 -12.09 19.58 28.28
C PHE A 23 -11.91 21.08 27.97
N VAL A 24 -11.62 21.91 28.98
CA VAL A 24 -11.33 23.35 28.78
C VAL A 24 -10.07 23.55 27.94
N LYS A 25 -8.97 22.82 28.22
CA LYS A 25 -7.74 22.85 27.39
C LYS A 25 -8.03 22.47 25.93
N SER A 26 -8.89 21.48 25.72
CA SER A 26 -9.30 21.08 24.38
C SER A 26 -10.06 22.20 23.68
N LEU A 27 -11.02 22.87 24.34
CA LEU A 27 -11.73 24.03 23.79
C LEU A 27 -10.80 25.20 23.51
N GLN A 28 -9.86 25.48 24.41
CA GLN A 28 -8.84 26.51 24.26
C GLN A 28 -8.04 26.31 22.96
N PHE A 29 -7.52 25.09 22.76
CA PHE A 29 -6.78 24.75 21.55
C PHE A 29 -7.60 25.01 20.27
N LEU A 30 -8.89 24.66 20.26
CA LEU A 30 -9.75 24.82 19.08
C LEU A 30 -9.99 26.29 18.74
N ILE A 31 -10.14 27.13 19.76
CA ILE A 31 -10.34 28.57 19.59
C ILE A 31 -9.03 29.21 19.12
N GLU A 32 -7.90 28.86 19.74
CA GLU A 32 -6.57 29.36 19.37
C GLU A 32 -6.21 29.05 17.91
N ASN A 33 -6.54 27.86 17.43
CA ASN A 33 -6.25 27.42 16.07
C ASN A 33 -7.34 27.81 15.06
N ASN A 34 -8.30 28.65 15.43
CA ASN A 34 -9.44 29.07 14.59
C ASN A 34 -10.26 27.89 14.02
N ILE A 35 -10.26 26.74 14.71
CA ILE A 35 -11.04 25.56 14.33
C ILE A 35 -12.52 25.78 14.67
N ILE A 36 -12.78 26.47 15.78
CA ILE A 36 -14.11 26.96 16.16
C ILE A 36 -14.06 28.47 16.39
N THR A 37 -15.14 29.16 16.06
CA THR A 37 -15.30 30.60 16.31
C THR A 37 -16.34 30.79 17.40
N VAL A 38 -15.97 31.50 18.45
CA VAL A 38 -16.85 31.87 19.56
C VAL A 38 -17.07 33.39 19.46
N GLN A 39 -18.32 33.85 19.57
CA GLN A 39 -18.69 35.26 19.32
C GLN A 39 -18.56 36.16 20.57
N SER A 40 -18.13 35.59 21.70
CA SER A 40 -18.13 36.25 23.02
C SER A 40 -17.23 37.49 23.09
N SER A 41 -17.79 38.56 23.66
CA SER A 41 -17.17 39.87 23.87
C SER A 41 -17.02 40.18 25.37
N GLY A 42 -15.96 39.74 26.04
CA GLY A 42 -15.57 40.39 27.31
C GLY A 42 -14.88 39.55 28.38
N LYS A 43 -13.65 39.99 28.71
CA LYS A 43 -12.94 39.97 30.00
C LYS A 43 -13.34 38.92 31.05
N ALA A 44 -12.48 37.92 31.17
CA ALA A 44 -12.41 36.98 32.29
C ALA A 44 -12.34 37.70 33.65
N GLN A 45 -13.24 37.33 34.56
CA GLN A 45 -13.12 37.59 35.99
C GLN A 45 -12.89 36.26 36.70
N SER A 46 -11.86 36.24 37.56
CA SER A 46 -11.35 35.04 38.21
C SER A 46 -12.26 34.57 39.33
N ALA A 47 -13.08 33.54 39.07
CA ALA A 47 -13.51 32.60 40.09
C ALA A 47 -13.82 31.26 39.42
N LEU A 48 -13.08 30.20 39.76
CA LEU A 48 -13.39 28.83 39.37
C LEU A 48 -14.75 28.45 39.98
N GLN A 49 -15.84 28.68 39.24
CA GLN A 49 -17.12 28.04 39.53
C GLN A 49 -17.13 26.68 38.83
N ALA A 50 -17.64 25.65 39.52
CA ALA A 50 -17.79 24.32 38.95
C ALA A 50 -18.71 24.39 37.72
N ILE A 51 -18.31 23.75 36.61
CA ILE A 51 -19.08 23.76 35.38
C ILE A 51 -20.46 23.12 35.65
N PRO A 52 -21.58 23.80 35.36
CA PRO A 52 -22.90 23.24 35.63
C PRO A 52 -23.14 21.90 34.92
N THR A 53 -23.73 20.94 35.63
CA THR A 53 -23.98 19.57 35.11
C THR A 53 -24.84 19.55 33.84
N TRP A 54 -25.72 20.54 33.65
CA TRP A 54 -26.55 20.61 32.44
C TRP A 54 -25.70 20.81 31.17
N ILE A 55 -24.50 21.41 31.26
CA ILE A 55 -23.58 21.54 30.13
C ILE A 55 -22.97 20.19 29.77
N LYS A 56 -22.58 19.37 30.75
CA LYS A 56 -22.09 18.01 30.50
C LYS A 56 -23.14 17.18 29.76
N ASN A 57 -24.42 17.37 30.09
CA ASN A 57 -25.52 16.74 29.37
C ASN A 57 -25.61 17.24 27.91
N THR A 58 -25.48 18.54 27.68
CA THR A 58 -25.43 19.14 26.34
C THR A 58 -24.25 18.61 25.53
N ALA A 59 -23.06 18.49 26.13
CA ALA A 59 -21.88 17.89 25.50
C ALA A 59 -22.10 16.40 25.14
N GLY A 60 -22.78 15.65 26.01
CA GLY A 60 -23.15 14.26 25.73
C GLY A 60 -24.19 14.13 24.62
N TRP A 61 -25.15 15.04 24.53
CA TRP A 61 -26.10 15.11 23.41
C TRP A 61 -25.41 15.47 22.11
N TRP A 62 -24.45 16.39 22.14
CA TRP A 62 -23.67 16.74 20.96
C TRP A 62 -22.76 15.59 20.50
N ALA A 63 -22.13 14.89 21.44
CA ALA A 63 -21.31 13.71 21.17
C ALA A 63 -22.08 12.54 20.55
N THR A 64 -23.40 12.50 20.76
CA THR A 64 -24.29 11.46 20.23
C THR A 64 -25.17 11.96 19.08
N ASP A 65 -24.79 13.09 18.47
CA ASP A 65 -25.50 13.74 17.34
C ASP A 65 -26.97 14.07 17.62
N LYS A 66 -27.37 14.18 18.89
CA LYS A 66 -28.74 14.57 19.30
C LYS A 66 -28.98 16.07 19.19
N ILE A 67 -27.91 16.87 19.20
CA ILE A 67 -27.95 18.31 18.92
C ILE A 67 -26.87 18.66 17.89
N PRO A 68 -27.11 19.65 17.01
CA PRO A 68 -26.13 20.09 16.02
C PRO A 68 -25.01 20.93 16.66
N ASP A 69 -23.90 21.09 15.92
CA ASP A 69 -22.74 21.90 16.33
C ASP A 69 -23.13 23.31 16.76
N GLU A 70 -24.08 23.95 16.07
CA GLU A 70 -24.54 25.31 16.38
C GLU A 70 -25.16 25.43 17.78
N GLU A 71 -25.97 24.45 18.18
CA GLU A 71 -26.61 24.43 19.51
C GLU A 71 -25.57 24.21 20.62
N PHE A 72 -24.57 23.37 20.35
CA PHE A 72 -23.46 23.17 21.27
C PHE A 72 -22.59 24.43 21.41
N LEU A 73 -22.24 25.09 20.29
CA LEU A 73 -21.44 26.31 20.29
C LEU A 73 -22.16 27.48 20.99
N LYS A 74 -23.48 27.65 20.81
CA LYS A 74 -24.28 28.61 21.59
C LYS A 74 -24.20 28.35 23.10
N GLY A 75 -24.14 27.09 23.51
CA GLY A 75 -23.93 26.71 24.91
C GLY A 75 -22.55 27.12 25.43
N ILE A 76 -21.50 27.00 24.60
CA ILE A 76 -20.15 27.46 24.93
C ILE A 76 -20.09 28.99 24.98
N ASP A 77 -20.69 29.69 24.01
CA ASP A 77 -20.81 31.16 24.02
C ASP A 77 -21.45 31.63 25.33
N PHE A 78 -22.58 31.03 25.72
CA PHE A 78 -23.27 31.34 26.97
C PHE A 78 -22.38 31.17 28.20
N LEU A 79 -21.57 30.10 28.25
CA LEU A 79 -20.70 29.86 29.39
C LEU A 79 -19.58 30.89 29.53
N ILE A 80 -19.02 31.32 28.40
CA ILE A 80 -17.98 32.32 28.38
C ILE A 80 -18.57 33.69 28.73
N ASP A 81 -19.72 34.06 28.15
CA ASP A 81 -20.43 35.33 28.41
C ASP A 81 -20.84 35.48 29.88
N ASN A 82 -21.23 34.39 30.54
CA ASN A 82 -21.64 34.40 31.95
C ASN A 82 -20.47 34.16 32.93
N GLY A 83 -19.23 34.04 32.45
CA GLY A 83 -18.05 33.79 33.28
C GLY A 83 -18.03 32.42 33.96
N LEU A 84 -18.82 31.46 33.47
CA LEU A 84 -18.88 30.08 33.97
C LEU A 84 -17.76 29.21 33.36
N LEU A 85 -17.24 29.60 32.21
CA LEU A 85 -16.07 29.01 31.56
C LEU A 85 -15.03 30.10 31.31
N VAL A 86 -13.87 29.97 31.95
CA VAL A 86 -12.73 30.87 31.73
C VAL A 86 -11.78 30.20 30.75
N ILE A 87 -11.58 30.82 29.61
CA ILE A 87 -10.57 30.41 28.64
C ILE A 87 -9.46 31.46 28.72
N ASP A 88 -8.34 31.07 29.33
CA ASP A 88 -7.14 31.90 29.38
C ASP A 88 -6.45 31.79 28.03
N LEU A 89 -6.91 32.58 27.06
CA LEU A 89 -6.25 32.71 25.78
C LEU A 89 -5.00 33.56 26.00
N PRO A 90 -3.76 33.00 25.96
CA PRO A 90 -2.58 33.84 25.88
C PRO A 90 -2.77 34.76 24.66
N ASP A 91 -2.42 36.05 24.81
CA ASP A 91 -2.40 37.00 23.68
C ASP A 91 -1.79 36.29 22.48
N SER A 92 -2.64 36.01 21.48
CA SER A 92 -2.40 35.08 20.37
C SER A 92 -0.90 34.92 20.12
N GLN A 93 -0.31 33.80 20.57
CA GLN A 93 1.11 33.59 20.33
C GLN A 93 1.29 33.51 18.82
N LYS A 94 1.68 34.64 18.21
CA LYS A 94 2.04 34.69 16.81
C LYS A 94 3.13 33.65 16.65
N LEU A 95 2.91 32.68 15.75
CA LEU A 95 3.94 31.75 15.32
C LEU A 95 5.27 32.50 15.22
N THR A 96 6.30 31.94 15.81
CA THR A 96 7.65 32.46 15.66
C THR A 96 7.98 32.58 14.18
N GLU A 97 8.91 33.47 13.82
CA GLU A 97 9.35 33.60 12.42
C GLU A 97 9.88 32.28 11.84
N GLU A 98 10.38 31.37 12.69
CA GLU A 98 10.80 30.02 12.30
C GLU A 98 9.61 29.11 11.99
N GLU A 99 8.62 29.06 12.88
CA GLU A 99 7.40 28.25 12.68
C GLU A 99 6.62 28.69 11.44
N LYS A 100 6.50 30.01 11.19
CA LYS A 100 5.88 30.53 9.95
C LYS A 100 6.63 30.08 8.72
N LYS A 101 7.96 30.19 8.70
CA LYS A 101 8.77 29.73 7.57
C LYS A 101 8.61 28.24 7.31
N ILE A 102 8.50 27.43 8.37
CA ILE A 102 8.25 25.99 8.24
C ILE A 102 6.86 25.75 7.65
N GLN A 103 5.83 26.43 8.16
CA GLN A 103 4.47 26.32 7.65
C GLN A 103 4.38 26.74 6.17
N ASP A 104 4.89 27.92 5.82
CA ASP A 104 4.90 28.43 4.44
C ASP A 104 5.63 27.46 3.50
N ARG A 105 6.75 26.89 3.95
CA ARG A 105 7.49 25.87 3.20
C ARG A 105 6.66 24.60 3.00
N ASN A 106 6.02 24.10 4.05
CA ASN A 106 5.19 22.88 3.97
C ASN A 106 4.00 23.07 3.04
N GLU A 107 3.31 24.21 3.14
CA GLU A 107 2.19 24.57 2.24
C GLU A 107 2.65 24.65 0.79
N TRP A 108 3.82 25.27 0.55
CA TRP A 108 4.41 25.35 -0.79
C TRP A 108 4.81 23.97 -1.34
N GLU A 109 5.46 23.13 -0.52
CA GLU A 109 5.85 21.77 -0.92
C GLU A 109 4.62 20.92 -1.25
N PHE A 110 3.54 21.05 -0.47
CA PHE A 110 2.27 20.37 -0.71
C PHE A 110 1.58 20.86 -1.99
N ALA A 111 1.51 22.17 -2.23
CA ALA A 111 0.95 22.73 -3.46
C ALA A 111 1.71 22.22 -4.70
N ARG A 112 3.04 22.13 -4.62
CA ARG A 112 3.87 21.55 -5.70
C ARG A 112 3.70 20.04 -5.87
N TYR A 113 3.36 19.33 -4.81
CA TYR A 113 3.01 17.92 -4.90
C TYR A 113 1.70 17.75 -5.68
N LEU A 114 0.65 18.53 -5.38
CA LEU A 114 -0.61 18.51 -6.11
C LEU A 114 -0.46 18.90 -7.58
N ASP A 115 0.30 19.97 -7.89
CA ASP A 115 0.59 20.37 -9.28
C ASP A 115 1.29 19.26 -10.09
N ARG A 116 2.17 18.48 -9.45
CA ARG A 116 2.82 17.32 -10.09
C ARG A 116 1.84 16.19 -10.38
N ILE A 117 0.94 15.89 -9.44
CA ILE A 117 -0.11 14.88 -9.63
C ILE A 117 -1.00 15.29 -10.81
N GLU A 118 -1.52 16.52 -10.79
CA GLU A 118 -2.41 17.02 -11.84
C GLU A 118 -1.73 16.99 -13.22
N LYS A 119 -0.47 17.44 -13.31
CA LYS A 119 0.30 17.37 -14.56
C LYS A 119 0.49 15.94 -15.03
N THR A 120 0.83 15.02 -14.13
CA THR A 120 1.08 13.61 -14.47
C THR A 120 -0.21 12.96 -14.97
N VAL A 121 -1.34 13.15 -14.28
CA VAL A 121 -2.65 12.65 -14.72
C VAL A 121 -3.03 13.18 -16.10
N ASN A 122 -2.81 14.47 -16.35
CA ASN A 122 -3.12 15.10 -17.64
C ASN A 122 -2.17 14.69 -18.78
N GLN A 123 -0.87 14.55 -18.50
CA GLN A 123 0.15 14.17 -19.49
C GLN A 123 0.03 12.71 -19.90
N ASP A 124 -0.11 11.82 -18.92
CA ASP A 124 -0.21 10.38 -19.14
C ASP A 124 -1.59 9.99 -19.71
N LYS A 125 -2.55 10.94 -19.79
CA LYS A 125 -3.95 10.69 -20.16
C LYS A 125 -4.54 9.47 -19.43
N ARG A 126 -4.20 9.32 -18.14
CA ARG A 126 -4.57 8.13 -17.36
C ARG A 126 -6.08 8.01 -17.31
N TYR A 127 -6.59 6.88 -17.78
CA TYR A 127 -7.95 6.48 -17.50
C TYR A 127 -8.02 6.01 -16.04
N ILE A 128 -8.75 6.74 -15.21
CA ILE A 128 -8.99 6.36 -13.80
C ILE A 128 -10.32 5.62 -13.77
N GLU A 129 -10.24 4.30 -13.68
CA GLU A 129 -11.43 3.45 -13.56
C GLU A 129 -12.07 3.62 -12.18
N TYR A 130 -13.38 3.88 -12.14
CA TYR A 130 -14.17 3.96 -10.91
C TYR A 130 -15.32 2.94 -10.94
N PRO A 131 -15.42 2.04 -9.94
CA PRO A 131 -14.51 1.88 -8.81
C PRO A 131 -13.14 1.29 -9.22
N ASN A 132 -12.10 1.51 -8.40
CA ASN A 132 -10.78 0.94 -8.62
C ASN A 132 -10.86 -0.60 -8.69
N PRO A 133 -10.47 -1.23 -9.81
CA PRO A 133 -10.63 -2.68 -10.01
C PRO A 133 -9.81 -3.55 -9.05
N SER A 134 -8.74 -3.03 -8.46
CA SER A 134 -7.81 -3.78 -7.58
C SER A 134 -8.54 -4.45 -6.41
N ASN A 135 -9.55 -3.76 -5.85
CA ASN A 135 -10.36 -4.27 -4.76
C ASN A 135 -11.22 -5.49 -5.16
N ASP A 136 -11.68 -5.54 -6.40
CA ASP A 136 -12.47 -6.67 -6.87
C ASP A 136 -11.59 -7.85 -7.26
N VAL A 137 -10.38 -7.59 -7.74
CA VAL A 137 -9.39 -8.65 -7.98
C VAL A 137 -8.98 -9.32 -6.68
N ILE A 138 -8.58 -8.56 -5.65
CA ILE A 138 -8.21 -9.18 -4.36
C ILE A 138 -9.36 -9.99 -3.76
N LYS A 139 -10.61 -9.51 -3.85
CA LYS A 139 -11.78 -10.30 -3.41
C LYS A 139 -11.92 -11.63 -4.18
N LYS A 140 -11.75 -11.62 -5.51
CA LYS A 140 -11.83 -12.84 -6.33
C LYS A 140 -10.79 -13.88 -5.92
N PHE A 141 -9.57 -13.45 -5.63
CA PHE A 141 -8.51 -14.33 -5.16
C PHE A 141 -8.74 -14.79 -3.71
N LEU A 142 -9.18 -13.91 -2.81
CA LEU A 142 -9.46 -14.29 -1.42
C LEU A 142 -10.66 -15.24 -1.29
N ARG A 143 -11.61 -15.20 -2.23
CA ARG A 143 -12.77 -16.10 -2.23
C ARG A 143 -12.35 -17.57 -2.32
N ASP A 144 -11.40 -17.88 -3.19
CA ASP A 144 -10.94 -19.23 -3.48
C ASP A 144 -9.45 -19.38 -3.08
N TYR A 145 -9.09 -18.96 -1.87
CA TYR A 145 -7.70 -18.78 -1.41
C TYR A 145 -6.79 -19.99 -1.67
N GLU A 146 -7.23 -21.20 -1.30
CA GLU A 146 -6.45 -22.44 -1.47
C GLU A 146 -6.22 -22.82 -2.94
N LYS A 147 -7.01 -22.28 -3.88
CA LYS A 147 -6.81 -22.52 -5.31
C LYS A 147 -5.59 -21.77 -5.85
N TRP A 148 -5.27 -20.61 -5.26
CA TRP A 148 -4.27 -19.69 -5.79
C TRP A 148 -2.95 -19.72 -5.01
N ASN A 149 -3.03 -20.01 -3.71
CA ASN A 149 -1.89 -20.03 -2.82
C ASN A 149 -1.45 -21.47 -2.58
N TYR A 150 -0.17 -21.73 -2.79
CA TYR A 150 0.42 -23.05 -2.64
C TYR A 150 1.23 -23.17 -1.35
N ASP A 151 0.79 -22.52 -0.26
CA ASP A 151 1.54 -22.41 0.99
C ASP A 151 2.04 -23.76 1.50
N GLN A 152 1.17 -24.79 1.49
CA GLN A 152 1.54 -26.14 1.90
C GLN A 152 2.58 -26.77 0.97
N GLN A 153 2.48 -26.55 -0.34
CA GLN A 153 3.40 -27.13 -1.30
C GLN A 153 4.75 -26.39 -1.32
N VAL A 154 4.76 -25.09 -1.03
CA VAL A 154 5.97 -24.30 -0.81
C VAL A 154 6.73 -24.84 0.41
N GLU A 155 6.03 -25.18 1.50
CA GLU A 155 6.66 -25.79 2.70
C GLU A 155 7.24 -27.19 2.45
N ILE A 156 6.64 -27.97 1.55
CA ILE A 156 7.13 -29.31 1.16
C ILE A 156 8.39 -29.20 0.28
N GLY A 157 8.56 -28.09 -0.43
CA GLY A 157 9.71 -27.79 -1.28
C GLY A 157 9.77 -28.65 -2.56
N ASN A 158 10.97 -28.79 -3.12
CA ASN A 158 11.15 -29.16 -4.53
C ASN A 158 11.20 -30.68 -4.77
N GLN A 159 11.12 -31.50 -3.72
CA GLN A 159 11.40 -32.94 -3.82
C GLN A 159 10.38 -33.70 -4.66
N GLY A 160 9.12 -33.24 -4.67
CA GLY A 160 8.03 -33.86 -5.44
C GLY A 160 8.01 -33.51 -6.93
N PHE A 161 8.86 -32.60 -7.39
CA PHE A 161 8.85 -32.11 -8.76
C PHE A 161 9.78 -32.92 -9.67
N PRO A 162 9.36 -33.28 -10.90
CA PRO A 162 10.23 -33.92 -11.88
C PRO A 162 11.39 -33.00 -12.28
N ASN A 163 12.54 -33.58 -12.60
CA ASN A 163 13.68 -32.84 -13.14
C ASN A 163 13.44 -32.50 -14.62
N PRO A 164 13.98 -31.36 -15.12
CA PRO A 164 13.92 -31.04 -16.53
C PRO A 164 14.65 -32.11 -17.36
N GLU A 165 14.12 -32.40 -18.54
CA GLU A 165 14.72 -33.33 -19.49
C GLU A 165 15.71 -32.57 -20.38
N TYR A 166 16.74 -33.25 -20.89
CA TYR A 166 17.65 -32.63 -21.84
C TYR A 166 18.07 -33.59 -22.95
N VAL A 167 18.38 -33.04 -24.11
CA VAL A 167 18.97 -33.76 -25.25
C VAL A 167 20.22 -33.03 -25.73
N LEU A 168 21.23 -33.78 -26.15
CA LEU A 168 22.45 -33.23 -26.75
C LEU A 168 22.35 -33.39 -28.27
N VAL A 169 22.32 -32.27 -28.99
CA VAL A 169 22.26 -32.24 -30.47
C VAL A 169 23.33 -31.28 -30.95
N ASP A 170 24.22 -31.74 -31.84
CA ASP A 170 25.30 -30.93 -32.43
C ASP A 170 26.14 -30.16 -31.38
N ASP A 171 26.51 -30.83 -30.29
CA ASP A 171 27.25 -30.27 -29.14
C ASP A 171 26.54 -29.14 -28.36
N VAL A 172 25.22 -28.97 -28.54
CA VAL A 172 24.37 -28.05 -27.78
C VAL A 172 23.42 -28.84 -26.88
N TYR A 173 23.35 -28.48 -25.59
CA TYR A 173 22.35 -29.03 -24.67
C TYR A 173 21.02 -28.29 -24.86
N HIS A 174 19.97 -29.03 -25.19
CA HIS A 174 18.60 -28.52 -25.23
C HIS A 174 17.86 -29.00 -23.98
N LEU A 175 17.58 -28.10 -23.04
CA LEU A 175 16.83 -28.38 -21.82
C LEU A 175 15.36 -28.03 -22.03
N GLU A 176 14.47 -28.99 -21.75
CA GLU A 176 13.03 -28.79 -21.79
C GLU A 176 12.48 -28.62 -20.36
N TYR A 177 11.84 -27.48 -20.11
CA TYR A 177 11.10 -27.20 -18.88
C TYR A 177 9.60 -27.24 -19.17
N LYS A 178 8.93 -28.24 -18.60
CA LYS A 178 7.46 -28.38 -18.61
C LYS A 178 6.88 -27.49 -17.52
N ILE A 179 6.03 -26.54 -17.91
CA ILE A 179 5.45 -25.55 -17.00
C ILE A 179 3.94 -25.76 -16.88
N TYR A 180 3.48 -25.97 -15.66
CA TYR A 180 2.07 -25.86 -15.33
C TYR A 180 1.77 -24.41 -14.96
N VAL A 181 0.88 -23.79 -15.73
CA VAL A 181 0.42 -22.42 -15.51
C VAL A 181 -0.94 -22.54 -14.83
N ASN A 182 -1.06 -22.07 -13.58
CA ASN A 182 -2.32 -22.13 -12.86
C ASN A 182 -3.44 -21.34 -13.58
N GLU A 183 -4.69 -21.45 -13.17
CA GLU A 183 -5.74 -20.59 -13.73
C GLU A 183 -5.71 -19.20 -13.09
N GLN A 184 -6.35 -18.22 -13.74
CA GLN A 184 -6.67 -16.93 -13.14
C GLN A 184 -8.20 -16.79 -13.03
N PRO A 185 -8.72 -16.00 -12.06
CA PRO A 185 -10.14 -15.66 -12.01
C PRO A 185 -10.62 -15.02 -13.32
N VAL A 186 -11.84 -15.31 -13.75
CA VAL A 186 -12.38 -14.74 -14.98
C VAL A 186 -12.59 -13.23 -14.84
N GLY A 187 -12.28 -12.49 -15.90
CA GLY A 187 -12.49 -11.05 -16.00
C GLY A 187 -11.56 -10.26 -15.07
N LEU A 188 -10.28 -10.64 -15.01
CA LEU A 188 -9.25 -9.73 -14.51
C LEU A 188 -9.08 -8.58 -15.51
N PRO A 189 -8.79 -7.37 -15.01
CA PRO A 189 -8.75 -6.18 -15.86
C PRO A 189 -7.42 -6.00 -16.61
N LEU A 190 -6.41 -6.82 -16.27
CA LEU A 190 -5.06 -6.78 -16.86
C LEU A 190 -4.70 -8.16 -17.41
N ASP A 191 -3.98 -8.18 -18.54
CA ASP A 191 -3.43 -9.40 -19.12
C ASP A 191 -2.10 -9.75 -18.44
N HIS A 192 -2.19 -10.57 -17.41
CA HIS A 192 -1.02 -11.11 -16.71
C HIS A 192 -0.51 -12.41 -17.34
N VAL A 193 -1.19 -12.94 -18.35
CA VAL A 193 -0.80 -14.19 -19.01
C VAL A 193 0.17 -13.89 -20.14
N SER A 194 -0.01 -12.77 -20.85
CA SER A 194 0.95 -12.33 -21.87
C SER A 194 2.35 -12.13 -21.30
N THR A 195 2.48 -11.62 -20.07
CA THR A 195 3.78 -11.39 -19.42
C THR A 195 4.59 -12.69 -19.30
N LEU A 196 3.93 -13.85 -19.14
CA LEU A 196 4.59 -15.14 -19.10
C LEU A 196 5.24 -15.51 -20.45
N VAL A 197 4.55 -15.18 -21.55
CA VAL A 197 5.04 -15.45 -22.91
C VAL A 197 6.30 -14.62 -23.19
N ASP A 198 6.29 -13.35 -22.81
CA ASP A 198 7.43 -12.46 -22.99
C ASP A 198 8.62 -12.89 -22.11
N SER A 199 8.36 -13.30 -20.86
CA SER A 199 9.38 -13.88 -19.97
C SER A 199 9.99 -15.18 -20.51
N PHE A 200 9.17 -16.09 -21.07
CA PHE A 200 9.68 -17.32 -21.70
C PHE A 200 10.62 -16.99 -22.83
N LYS A 201 10.18 -16.11 -23.73
CA LYS A 201 10.99 -15.69 -24.88
C LYS A 201 12.34 -15.13 -24.46
N MET A 202 12.39 -14.26 -23.46
CA MET A 202 13.65 -13.70 -22.96
C MET A 202 14.63 -14.80 -22.53
N TRP A 203 14.16 -15.78 -21.76
CA TRP A 203 15.00 -16.87 -21.25
C TRP A 203 15.39 -17.89 -22.33
N GLU A 204 14.53 -18.15 -23.30
CA GLU A 204 14.84 -19.00 -24.47
C GLU A 204 15.87 -18.35 -25.41
N GLU A 205 15.87 -17.02 -25.51
CA GLU A 205 16.84 -16.24 -26.29
C GLU A 205 18.16 -15.98 -25.53
N THR A 206 18.22 -16.27 -24.23
CA THR A 206 19.42 -16.08 -23.41
C THR A 206 20.43 -17.20 -23.65
N GLU A 207 21.69 -16.83 -23.89
CA GLU A 207 22.79 -17.78 -24.07
C GLU A 207 23.33 -18.27 -22.72
N PHE A 208 23.35 -19.59 -22.55
CA PHE A 208 23.91 -20.24 -21.36
C PHE A 208 25.06 -21.18 -21.73
N ASN A 209 25.97 -21.42 -20.78
CA ASN A 209 27.04 -22.39 -20.93
C ASN A 209 27.02 -23.38 -19.77
N ALA A 210 27.10 -24.66 -20.10
CA ALA A 210 27.26 -25.74 -19.13
C ALA A 210 28.68 -25.75 -18.54
N SER A 211 28.87 -26.51 -17.46
CA SER A 211 30.17 -26.63 -16.78
C SER A 211 31.27 -27.25 -17.64
N ASP A 212 30.90 -27.98 -18.69
CA ASP A 212 31.81 -28.55 -19.69
C ASP A 212 32.11 -27.59 -20.86
N GLY A 213 31.57 -26.37 -20.82
CA GLY A 213 31.78 -25.32 -21.81
C GLY A 213 30.87 -25.41 -23.05
N LYS A 214 29.92 -26.34 -23.08
CA LYS A 214 28.95 -26.45 -24.17
C LYS A 214 27.79 -25.46 -24.01
N GLU A 215 27.25 -25.01 -25.13
CA GLU A 215 26.09 -24.12 -25.16
C GLU A 215 24.85 -24.85 -24.62
N VAL A 216 24.02 -24.11 -23.87
CA VAL A 216 22.75 -24.57 -23.32
C VAL A 216 21.63 -23.70 -23.87
N LYS A 217 20.62 -24.33 -24.44
CA LYS A 217 19.37 -23.71 -24.90
C LYS A 217 18.21 -24.22 -24.06
N ILE A 218 17.41 -23.29 -23.56
CA ILE A 218 16.22 -23.58 -22.78
C ILE A 218 15.01 -23.57 -23.71
N HIS A 219 14.07 -24.48 -23.48
CA HIS A 219 12.78 -24.57 -24.17
C HIS A 219 11.68 -24.71 -23.12
N PHE A 220 10.72 -23.79 -23.12
CA PHE A 220 9.56 -23.88 -22.24
C PHE A 220 8.38 -24.51 -22.96
N VAL A 221 7.76 -25.49 -22.32
CA VAL A 221 6.58 -26.18 -22.84
C VAL A 221 5.49 -26.13 -21.79
N THR A 222 4.32 -25.59 -22.11
CA THR A 222 3.20 -25.56 -21.16
C THR A 222 2.48 -26.92 -21.10
N THR A 223 2.08 -27.34 -19.90
CA THR A 223 1.30 -28.56 -19.67
C THR A 223 0.08 -28.28 -18.80
N LYS A 224 -0.98 -29.06 -19.02
CA LYS A 224 -2.22 -29.02 -18.22
C LYS A 224 -2.14 -29.87 -16.95
N MET A 225 -1.11 -30.71 -16.82
CA MET A 225 -0.96 -31.64 -15.70
C MET A 225 0.18 -31.21 -14.79
N LYS A 226 -0.15 -30.89 -13.53
CA LYS A 226 0.81 -30.56 -12.47
C LYS A 226 1.90 -31.64 -12.29
N ALA A 227 1.52 -32.91 -12.36
CA ALA A 227 2.42 -34.03 -12.13
C ALA A 227 3.58 -34.13 -13.13
N ASP A 228 3.39 -33.62 -14.35
CA ASP A 228 4.38 -33.68 -15.42
C ASP A 228 5.24 -32.40 -15.49
N ALA A 229 4.89 -31.38 -14.72
CA ALA A 229 5.51 -30.07 -14.78
C ALA A 229 6.71 -29.98 -13.82
N ASN A 230 7.82 -29.46 -14.34
CA ASN A 230 8.99 -29.08 -13.57
C ASN A 230 8.73 -27.84 -12.74
N LEU A 231 7.95 -26.90 -13.29
CA LEU A 231 7.62 -25.62 -12.67
C LEU A 231 6.12 -25.40 -12.62
N TRP A 232 5.62 -24.96 -11.47
CA TRP A 232 4.25 -24.51 -11.30
C TRP A 232 4.23 -23.00 -11.10
N VAL A 233 3.72 -22.28 -12.11
CA VAL A 233 3.55 -20.83 -12.03
C VAL A 233 2.18 -20.52 -11.44
N THR A 234 2.15 -19.65 -10.44
CA THR A 234 0.91 -19.14 -9.83
C THR A 234 1.01 -17.65 -9.56
N TRP A 235 -0.15 -17.00 -9.49
CA TRP A 235 -0.27 -15.56 -9.23
C TRP A 235 -0.90 -15.34 -7.88
N VAL A 236 -0.34 -14.41 -7.12
CA VAL A 236 -0.73 -14.16 -5.74
C VAL A 236 -1.07 -12.69 -5.52
N VAL A 237 -2.01 -12.45 -4.62
CA VAL A 237 -2.40 -11.09 -4.17
C VAL A 237 -2.21 -10.92 -2.66
N ARG A 238 -1.62 -11.93 -2.02
CA ARG A 238 -1.32 -11.91 -0.58
C ARG A 238 0.01 -11.23 -0.33
N ASP A 239 0.19 -10.81 0.91
CA ASP A 239 1.50 -10.40 1.40
C ASP A 239 2.43 -11.63 1.41
N LEU A 240 3.58 -11.51 0.73
CA LEU A 240 4.64 -12.52 0.69
C LEU A 240 5.73 -12.28 1.75
N GLY A 241 5.63 -11.18 2.48
CA GLY A 241 6.64 -10.64 3.37
C GLY A 241 6.96 -9.20 3.02
N GLU A 242 7.45 -8.44 4.01
CA GLU A 242 7.80 -7.03 3.82
C GLU A 242 8.82 -6.87 2.68
N GLY A 243 8.41 -6.15 1.63
CA GLY A 243 9.23 -5.89 0.45
C GLY A 243 9.38 -7.05 -0.54
N VAL A 244 8.66 -8.17 -0.35
CA VAL A 244 8.73 -9.35 -1.21
C VAL A 244 7.67 -9.30 -2.30
N LEU A 245 8.11 -9.35 -3.57
CA LEU A 245 7.21 -9.29 -4.73
C LEU A 245 7.02 -10.62 -5.47
N GLY A 246 7.79 -11.63 -5.11
CA GLY A 246 7.75 -12.95 -5.73
C GLY A 246 8.52 -13.96 -4.89
N HIS A 247 8.31 -15.23 -5.21
CA HIS A 247 9.08 -16.32 -4.64
C HIS A 247 9.13 -17.49 -5.62
N ALA A 248 10.31 -18.02 -5.86
CA ALA A 248 10.47 -19.21 -6.68
C ALA A 248 11.43 -20.19 -6.07
N ASN A 249 11.24 -21.46 -6.39
CA ASN A 249 12.14 -22.52 -6.02
C ASN A 249 13.26 -22.69 -7.06
N ILE A 250 14.51 -22.84 -6.60
CA ILE A 250 15.65 -23.04 -7.50
C ILE A 250 15.54 -24.35 -8.30
N GLY A 251 15.53 -24.23 -9.63
CA GLY A 251 15.72 -25.30 -10.62
C GLY A 251 14.51 -26.19 -10.91
N LYS A 252 13.53 -26.23 -10.00
CA LYS A 252 12.21 -26.86 -10.15
C LYS A 252 11.36 -26.55 -8.92
N GLY A 253 10.04 -26.54 -9.06
CA GLY A 253 9.12 -26.26 -7.96
C GLY A 253 8.10 -25.20 -8.31
N ILE A 254 7.76 -24.37 -7.34
CA ILE A 254 6.73 -23.33 -7.46
C ILE A 254 7.39 -22.00 -7.81
N VAL A 255 6.70 -21.21 -8.63
CA VAL A 255 7.04 -19.85 -9.03
C VAL A 255 5.81 -18.98 -8.73
N GLU A 256 5.87 -18.20 -7.65
CA GLU A 256 4.84 -17.29 -7.18
C GLU A 256 5.14 -15.86 -7.65
N VAL A 257 4.17 -15.25 -8.35
CA VAL A 257 4.28 -13.89 -8.86
C VAL A 257 3.20 -13.01 -8.23
N ALA A 258 3.60 -11.97 -7.50
CA ALA A 258 2.63 -11.03 -6.94
C ALA A 258 2.02 -10.16 -8.05
N LEU A 259 0.69 -10.02 -8.01
CA LEU A 259 -0.07 -9.18 -8.93
C LEU A 259 -0.30 -7.77 -8.42
N GLY A 260 -0.01 -7.50 -7.16
CA GLY A 260 -0.22 -6.21 -6.53
C GLY A 260 0.37 -6.12 -5.14
N GLY A 261 0.30 -4.92 -4.58
CA GLY A 261 0.85 -4.61 -3.26
C GLY A 261 0.20 -3.37 -2.66
N TYR A 262 0.69 -2.96 -1.48
CA TYR A 262 0.10 -1.88 -0.68
C TYR A 262 0.93 -0.58 -0.70
N GLY A 263 1.97 -0.50 -1.54
CA GLY A 263 2.94 0.59 -1.54
C GLY A 263 2.45 1.92 -2.14
N CYS A 264 1.31 1.94 -2.83
CA CYS A 264 0.79 3.15 -3.47
C CYS A 264 0.16 4.15 -2.48
N ASP A 265 -1.00 3.78 -1.90
CA ASP A 265 -1.83 4.65 -1.05
C ASP A 265 -2.25 3.96 0.25
N GLY A 266 -1.60 2.84 0.57
CA GLY A 266 -1.97 1.96 1.69
C GLY A 266 -3.12 1.01 1.39
N ASN A 267 -3.83 1.15 0.27
CA ASN A 267 -4.77 0.15 -0.22
C ASN A 267 -4.05 -0.82 -1.16
N PHE A 268 -4.61 -2.03 -1.31
CA PHE A 268 -4.11 -2.97 -2.31
C PHE A 268 -4.32 -2.40 -3.72
N GLN A 269 -3.24 -2.32 -4.48
CA GLN A 269 -3.22 -1.88 -5.86
C GLN A 269 -2.58 -2.94 -6.74
N LEU A 270 -3.19 -3.21 -7.89
CA LEU A 270 -2.57 -4.07 -8.90
C LEU A 270 -1.33 -3.39 -9.48
N PHE A 271 -0.29 -4.19 -9.66
CA PHE A 271 0.90 -3.80 -10.39
C PHE A 271 0.58 -3.59 -11.87
N HIS A 272 1.34 -2.70 -12.51
CA HIS A 272 1.34 -2.56 -13.95
C HIS A 272 1.88 -3.84 -14.61
N VAL A 273 1.45 -4.13 -15.84
CA VAL A 273 1.86 -5.34 -16.57
C VAL A 273 3.40 -5.46 -16.66
N ASP A 274 4.11 -4.36 -16.88
CA ASP A 274 5.58 -4.32 -16.91
C ASP A 274 6.21 -4.73 -15.57
N THR A 275 5.58 -4.39 -14.44
CA THR A 275 6.07 -4.80 -13.12
C THR A 275 5.83 -6.29 -12.90
N VAL A 276 4.66 -6.81 -13.31
CA VAL A 276 4.35 -8.24 -13.25
C VAL A 276 5.30 -9.04 -14.15
N GLU A 277 5.61 -8.55 -15.35
CA GLU A 277 6.56 -9.17 -16.28
C GLU A 277 7.97 -9.23 -15.71
N TYR A 278 8.45 -8.15 -15.10
CA TYR A 278 9.76 -8.17 -14.46
C TYR A 278 9.83 -9.20 -13.33
N ILE A 279 8.84 -9.22 -12.44
CA ILE A 279 8.77 -10.21 -11.34
C ILE A 279 8.74 -11.62 -11.95
N MET A 280 7.83 -11.88 -12.89
CA MET A 280 7.70 -13.18 -13.56
C MET A 280 9.04 -13.64 -14.16
N THR A 281 9.72 -12.74 -14.88
CA THR A 281 11.00 -13.04 -15.52
C THR A 281 12.07 -13.39 -14.49
N HIS A 282 12.17 -12.63 -13.40
CA HIS A 282 13.12 -12.90 -12.31
C HIS A 282 12.85 -14.26 -11.66
N GLU A 283 11.60 -14.50 -11.24
CA GLU A 283 11.21 -15.72 -10.54
C GLU A 283 11.34 -16.97 -11.43
N LEU A 284 11.08 -16.85 -12.74
CA LEU A 284 11.38 -17.92 -13.70
C LEU A 284 12.88 -18.21 -13.80
N GLY A 285 13.73 -17.20 -13.65
CA GLY A 285 15.18 -17.36 -13.59
C GLY A 285 15.60 -18.30 -12.45
N HIS A 286 15.01 -18.13 -11.26
CA HIS A 286 15.16 -19.10 -10.18
C HIS A 286 14.60 -20.46 -10.55
N GLY A 287 13.42 -20.51 -11.18
CA GLY A 287 12.82 -21.75 -11.69
C GLY A 287 13.73 -22.56 -12.60
N ILE A 288 14.56 -21.92 -13.43
CA ILE A 288 15.55 -22.60 -14.29
C ILE A 288 16.93 -22.80 -13.64
N GLY A 289 17.06 -22.47 -12.35
CA GLY A 289 18.23 -22.79 -11.53
C GLY A 289 19.21 -21.63 -11.33
N LEU A 290 18.89 -20.42 -11.77
CA LEU A 290 19.74 -19.25 -11.55
C LEU A 290 19.62 -18.75 -10.11
N LYS A 291 20.73 -18.22 -9.60
CA LYS A 291 20.78 -17.52 -8.31
C LYS A 291 20.82 -16.02 -8.55
N HIS A 292 20.63 -15.27 -7.47
CA HIS A 292 20.78 -13.83 -7.49
C HIS A 292 22.15 -13.40 -8.05
N SER A 293 22.11 -12.37 -8.90
CA SER A 293 23.27 -11.67 -9.41
C SER A 293 23.63 -10.50 -8.51
N ASN A 294 24.92 -10.16 -8.45
CA ASN A 294 25.40 -8.94 -7.80
C ASN A 294 25.41 -7.72 -8.75
N ASP A 295 25.14 -7.91 -10.05
CA ASP A 295 25.06 -6.84 -11.04
C ASP A 295 23.68 -6.15 -10.97
N PRO A 296 23.60 -4.85 -10.61
CA PRO A 296 22.35 -4.10 -10.53
C PRO A 296 21.59 -3.95 -11.85
N ASN A 297 22.21 -4.28 -12.99
CA ASN A 297 21.56 -4.26 -14.30
C ASN A 297 21.06 -5.65 -14.74
N SER A 298 21.35 -6.69 -13.97
CA SER A 298 20.87 -8.04 -14.25
C SER A 298 19.39 -8.18 -13.86
N ILE A 299 18.61 -8.93 -14.66
CA ILE A 299 17.25 -9.32 -14.26
C ILE A 299 17.26 -10.15 -12.98
N MET A 300 18.34 -10.89 -12.70
CA MET A 300 18.51 -11.68 -11.48
C MET A 300 19.04 -10.87 -10.29
N TYR A 301 19.10 -9.53 -10.38
CA TYR A 301 19.43 -8.70 -9.22
C TYR A 301 18.27 -8.79 -8.20
N PRO A 302 18.53 -9.01 -6.90
CA PRO A 302 17.49 -9.30 -5.91
C PRO A 302 16.61 -8.09 -5.56
N SER A 303 16.71 -6.96 -6.27
CA SER A 303 15.89 -5.79 -5.98
C SER A 303 15.51 -5.01 -7.23
N MET A 304 14.29 -4.48 -7.24
CA MET A 304 13.78 -3.64 -8.31
C MET A 304 13.88 -2.16 -7.90
N LYS A 305 14.19 -1.27 -8.85
CA LYS A 305 14.30 0.18 -8.61
C LYS A 305 12.98 0.84 -8.23
N SER A 306 11.87 0.40 -8.80
CA SER A 306 10.55 0.97 -8.57
C SER A 306 9.45 0.03 -9.06
N THR A 307 8.42 -0.19 -8.26
CA THR A 307 7.18 -0.84 -8.69
C THR A 307 6.25 0.16 -9.36
N GLN A 308 5.68 -0.21 -10.50
CA GLN A 308 4.61 0.56 -11.11
C GLN A 308 3.27 -0.09 -10.80
N TYR A 309 2.26 0.72 -10.53
CA TYR A 309 0.91 0.28 -10.21
C TYR A 309 -0.06 0.73 -11.31
N ALA A 310 -0.94 -0.17 -11.75
CA ALA A 310 -1.85 0.09 -12.86
C ALA A 310 -2.90 1.17 -12.54
N TYR A 311 -3.36 1.21 -11.29
CA TYR A 311 -4.46 2.09 -10.84
C TYR A 311 -4.04 3.09 -9.77
N CYS A 312 -2.74 3.21 -9.51
CA CYS A 312 -2.22 4.16 -8.52
C CYS A 312 -2.22 5.58 -9.07
N ILE A 313 -2.99 6.46 -8.43
CA ILE A 313 -3.01 7.90 -8.72
C ILE A 313 -1.91 8.60 -7.93
N LEU A 314 -1.67 8.16 -6.70
CA LEU A 314 -0.70 8.71 -5.78
C LEU A 314 0.60 7.92 -5.88
N ASP A 315 1.32 8.07 -6.98
CA ASP A 315 2.65 7.50 -7.11
C ASP A 315 3.65 8.32 -6.28
N VAL A 316 3.79 7.95 -5.00
CA VAL A 316 4.72 8.56 -4.05
C VAL A 316 6.19 8.21 -4.39
N ASP A 317 6.40 7.18 -5.23
CA ASP A 317 7.69 6.53 -5.43
C ASP A 317 8.63 7.23 -6.42
N LYS A 318 8.21 8.32 -7.08
CA LYS A 318 9.16 9.04 -7.94
C LYS A 318 10.30 9.73 -7.17
N LYS A 319 10.23 9.87 -5.83
CA LYS A 319 11.31 10.52 -5.04
C LYS A 319 11.51 10.03 -3.60
N ILE A 320 10.64 9.21 -3.02
CA ILE A 320 10.87 8.71 -1.67
C ILE A 320 11.58 7.37 -1.80
N ASN A 321 12.86 7.37 -1.44
CA ASN A 321 13.69 6.18 -1.33
C ASN A 321 13.19 5.35 -0.12
N THR A 322 12.01 4.77 -0.22
CA THR A 322 11.60 3.66 0.65
C THR A 322 12.54 2.51 0.33
N GLY A 323 13.04 1.82 1.37
CA GLY A 323 14.14 0.87 1.27
C GLY A 323 14.02 -0.14 0.13
N SER A 324 15.16 -0.72 -0.26
CA SER A 324 15.27 -1.71 -1.32
C SER A 324 14.15 -2.75 -1.22
N ILE A 325 13.31 -2.82 -2.25
CA ILE A 325 12.31 -3.87 -2.43
C ILE A 325 13.08 -5.13 -2.81
N VAL A 326 12.89 -6.24 -2.08
CA VAL A 326 13.75 -7.43 -2.16
C VAL A 326 12.97 -8.63 -2.69
N LEU A 327 13.45 -9.26 -3.75
CA LEU A 327 13.01 -10.58 -4.19
C LEU A 327 13.68 -11.61 -3.26
N LYS A 328 12.86 -12.47 -2.66
CA LYS A 328 13.24 -13.23 -1.45
C LYS A 328 14.47 -14.10 -1.71
N ASN A 329 15.44 -14.07 -0.80
CA ASN A 329 16.61 -14.96 -0.85
C ASN A 329 16.19 -16.40 -0.49
N ASP A 330 16.52 -17.34 -1.38
CA ASP A 330 16.43 -18.79 -1.15
C ASP A 330 17.57 -19.34 -0.27
#